data_AF-A0A7T5EYR9-F1
#
_entry.id   AF-A0A7T5EYR9-F1
#
_cell.length_a   1.000
_cell.length_b   1.000
_cell.length_c   1.000
_cell.angle_alpha   90.00
_cell.angle_beta   90.00
_cell.angle_gamma   90.00
#
_symmetry.space_group_name_H-M   'P 1'
#
loop_
_entity.id
_entity.type
_entity.pdbx_description
1 polymer ?
#
loop_
_entity_poly.entity_id
_entity_poly.type
_entity_poly.pdbx_seq_one_letter_code
_entity_poly.pdbx_strand_id
1 'polypeptide(L)'
;MRKKRKSIFPATLLPLRERSTLLSIDSRLLLKFLIRYIEEGRQPQTSEEQLMQNMFYYTFYRSVPEAVGFTSIQEAVEFILASKEFRSELLAILKYNDSHLSFVAKRNEFPFPCPLELHCRYSVDQVLAGMGFWDGNKARPFREGVLYLENRDTDIFFITLNKSEKDFSPSTLYEDYAINERLFHLQTQARTSAASPTAQRYIHHHERGSHIALFVREFKKESGVTSPYTFLGEADYVRHEGSKPVSFVWRLREEMPAALVPAANKGIV
;
A
#
# COMPACT_ATOMS: atom_id res chain seq x y z
N MET A 1 36.45 11.14 -25.24
CA MET A 1 36.29 10.84 -23.80
C MET A 1 35.39 9.61 -23.63
N ARG A 2 35.97 8.45 -23.31
CA ARG A 2 35.21 7.21 -23.03
C ARG A 2 34.51 7.36 -21.67
N LYS A 3 33.16 7.41 -21.67
CA LYS A 3 32.36 7.31 -20.44
C LYS A 3 32.67 5.96 -19.79
N LYS A 4 33.30 5.98 -18.61
CA LYS A 4 33.47 4.79 -17.76
C LYS A 4 32.07 4.25 -17.44
N ARG A 5 31.71 3.09 -17.99
CA ARG A 5 30.59 2.28 -17.49
C ARG A 5 30.93 1.93 -16.04
N LYS A 6 30.21 2.50 -15.07
CA LYS A 6 30.23 1.96 -13.71
C LYS A 6 29.74 0.51 -13.82
N SER A 7 30.54 -0.46 -13.39
CA SER A 7 30.05 -1.83 -13.24
C SER A 7 29.03 -1.79 -12.10
N ILE A 8 27.75 -1.69 -12.46
CA ILE A 8 26.66 -1.86 -11.51
C ILE A 8 26.58 -3.38 -11.31
N PHE A 9 27.25 -3.88 -10.27
CA PHE A 9 26.91 -5.21 -9.77
C PHE A 9 25.44 -5.16 -9.35
N PRO A 10 24.62 -6.18 -9.67
CA PRO A 10 23.23 -6.21 -9.24
C PRO A 10 23.19 -6.02 -7.72
N ALA A 11 22.39 -5.06 -7.26
CA ALA A 11 22.25 -4.79 -5.84
C ALA A 11 21.95 -6.10 -5.09
N THR A 12 22.67 -6.35 -4.00
CA THR A 12 22.53 -7.58 -3.20
C THR A 12 21.07 -7.78 -2.82
N LEU A 13 20.51 -8.94 -3.15
CA LEU A 13 19.17 -9.35 -2.74
C LEU A 13 19.07 -9.21 -1.20
N LEU A 14 18.16 -8.37 -0.72
CA LEU A 14 17.93 -8.27 0.74
C LEU A 14 17.48 -9.64 1.28
N PRO A 15 17.94 -10.10 2.47
CA PRO A 15 17.58 -11.39 3.04
C PRO A 15 16.07 -11.56 3.23
N LEU A 16 15.55 -12.79 3.07
CA LEU A 16 14.13 -13.13 3.29
C LEU A 16 13.63 -12.72 4.69
N ARG A 17 14.47 -12.89 5.71
CA ARG A 17 14.15 -12.56 7.11
C ARG A 17 13.87 -11.07 7.33
N GLU A 18 14.37 -10.20 6.46
CA GLU A 18 14.13 -8.75 6.54
C GLU A 18 12.83 -8.34 5.83
N ARG A 19 12.07 -9.29 5.27
CA ARG A 19 10.87 -9.05 4.45
C ARG A 19 9.64 -9.71 5.05
N SER A 20 9.22 -9.23 6.21
CA SER A 20 7.98 -9.66 6.87
C SER A 20 6.75 -9.61 5.97
N THR A 21 6.76 -8.74 4.95
CA THR A 21 5.65 -8.57 4.00
C THR A 21 5.44 -9.79 3.12
N LEU A 22 6.50 -10.53 2.75
CA LEU A 22 6.36 -11.81 2.02
C LEU A 22 5.73 -12.89 2.89
N LEU A 23 6.11 -12.93 4.16
CA LEU A 23 5.60 -13.91 5.13
C LEU A 23 4.14 -13.67 5.49
N SER A 24 3.61 -12.46 5.27
CA SER A 24 2.28 -12.04 5.72
C SER A 24 1.30 -11.71 4.60
N ILE A 25 1.62 -12.01 3.33
CA ILE A 25 0.69 -11.80 2.20
C ILE A 25 -0.60 -12.58 2.46
N ASP A 26 -1.72 -11.87 2.47
CA ASP A 26 -3.07 -12.40 2.71
C ASP A 26 -4.06 -12.10 1.56
N SER A 27 -3.59 -11.45 0.48
CA SER A 27 -4.36 -11.28 -0.75
C SER A 27 -4.35 -12.55 -1.59
N ARG A 28 -5.51 -13.20 -1.71
CA ARG A 28 -5.68 -14.41 -2.51
C ARG A 28 -5.38 -14.15 -3.98
N LEU A 29 -5.78 -13.01 -4.53
CA LEU A 29 -5.44 -12.66 -5.92
C LEU A 29 -3.93 -12.66 -6.12
N LEU A 30 -3.20 -11.93 -5.27
CA LEU A 30 -1.75 -11.81 -5.37
C LEU A 30 -1.07 -13.16 -5.16
N LEU A 31 -1.50 -13.95 -4.18
CA LEU A 31 -0.97 -15.30 -3.93
C LEU A 31 -1.15 -16.20 -5.15
N LYS A 32 -2.36 -16.29 -5.71
CA LYS A 32 -2.65 -17.13 -6.88
C LYS A 32 -1.91 -16.66 -8.13
N PHE A 33 -1.72 -15.35 -8.30
CA PHE A 33 -0.89 -14.82 -9.38
C PHE A 33 0.57 -15.25 -9.21
N LEU A 34 1.18 -15.00 -8.04
CA LEU A 34 2.59 -15.31 -7.80
C LEU A 34 2.89 -16.81 -7.88
N ILE A 35 2.02 -17.65 -7.34
CA ILE A 35 2.14 -19.11 -7.43
C ILE A 35 2.19 -19.55 -8.91
N ARG A 36 1.21 -19.14 -9.73
CA ARG A 36 1.19 -19.47 -11.17
C ARG A 36 2.40 -18.89 -11.91
N TYR A 37 2.77 -17.64 -11.61
CA TYR A 37 3.93 -16.99 -12.22
C TYR A 37 5.21 -17.78 -11.96
N ILE A 38 5.41 -18.27 -10.73
CA ILE A 38 6.61 -18.99 -10.32
C ILE A 38 6.61 -20.46 -10.80
N GLU A 39 5.47 -21.15 -10.76
CA GLU A 39 5.37 -22.56 -11.14
C GLU A 39 5.31 -22.77 -12.65
N GLU A 40 4.51 -21.96 -13.35
CA GLU A 40 4.22 -22.14 -14.77
C GLU A 40 5.09 -21.24 -15.65
N GLY A 41 5.77 -20.24 -15.08
CA GLY A 41 6.49 -19.22 -15.86
C GLY A 41 5.56 -18.32 -16.67
N ARG A 42 4.26 -18.28 -16.32
CA ARG A 42 3.24 -17.51 -17.05
C ARG A 42 3.47 -16.02 -16.84
N GLN A 43 3.83 -15.33 -17.92
CA GLN A 43 4.04 -13.89 -17.90
C GLN A 43 2.73 -13.11 -17.72
N PRO A 44 2.77 -11.89 -17.13
CA PRO A 44 1.59 -11.05 -16.94
C PRO A 44 0.90 -10.75 -18.28
N GLN A 45 -0.41 -11.00 -18.37
CA GLN A 45 -1.22 -10.79 -19.57
C GLN A 45 -2.14 -9.57 -19.44
N THR A 46 -2.49 -9.19 -18.21
CA THR A 46 -3.39 -8.06 -17.94
C THR A 46 -2.65 -6.92 -17.25
N SER A 47 -3.21 -5.71 -17.29
CA SER A 47 -2.66 -4.56 -16.57
C SER A 47 -2.62 -4.79 -15.05
N GLU A 48 -3.59 -5.51 -14.48
CA GLU A 48 -3.54 -5.89 -13.05
C GLU A 48 -2.41 -6.87 -12.75
N GLU A 49 -2.18 -7.86 -13.61
CA GLU A 49 -1.06 -8.80 -13.44
C GLU A 49 0.29 -8.09 -13.54
N GLN A 50 0.41 -7.08 -14.43
CA GLN A 50 1.62 -6.24 -14.50
C GLN A 50 1.82 -5.45 -13.20
N LEU A 51 0.75 -4.89 -12.62
CA LEU A 51 0.81 -4.21 -11.32
C LEU A 51 1.21 -5.18 -10.20
N MET A 52 0.70 -6.43 -10.20
CA MET A 52 1.12 -7.46 -9.25
C MET A 52 2.59 -7.86 -9.41
N GLN A 53 3.11 -7.93 -10.64
CA GLN A 53 4.53 -8.14 -10.87
C GLN A 53 5.37 -6.98 -10.31
N ASN A 54 4.93 -5.74 -10.51
CA ASN A 54 5.58 -4.58 -9.92
C ASN A 54 5.57 -4.63 -8.39
N MET A 55 4.44 -5.00 -7.77
CA MET A 55 4.34 -5.20 -6.32
C MET A 55 5.34 -6.24 -5.83
N PHE A 56 5.51 -7.35 -6.57
CA PHE A 56 6.51 -8.36 -6.25
C PHE A 56 7.92 -7.79 -6.35
N TYR A 57 8.29 -7.14 -7.46
CA TYR A 57 9.58 -6.49 -7.62
C TYR A 57 9.89 -5.50 -6.49
N TYR A 58 8.94 -4.63 -6.15
CA TYR A 58 9.11 -3.63 -5.10
C TYR A 58 9.08 -4.19 -3.68
N THR A 59 8.73 -5.48 -3.53
CA THR A 59 8.99 -6.22 -2.30
C THR A 59 10.48 -6.49 -2.13
N PHE A 60 11.27 -6.53 -3.22
CA PHE A 60 12.72 -6.78 -3.25
C PHE A 60 13.62 -5.60 -3.47
N TYR A 61 13.17 -4.65 -4.24
CA TYR A 61 13.94 -3.45 -4.59
C TYR A 61 13.12 -2.22 -4.21
N ARG A 62 13.78 -1.13 -3.83
CA ARG A 62 13.10 0.14 -3.48
C ARG A 62 13.45 1.26 -4.45
N SER A 63 13.76 0.89 -5.69
CA SER A 63 14.18 1.78 -6.77
C SER A 63 13.85 1.15 -8.12
N VAL A 64 13.84 1.95 -9.18
CA VAL A 64 13.61 1.47 -10.55
C VAL A 64 14.69 0.46 -10.99
N PRO A 65 14.37 -0.50 -11.89
CA PRO A 65 15.30 -1.49 -12.42
C PRO A 65 16.65 -0.92 -12.87
N GLU A 66 16.66 0.18 -13.62
CA GLU A 66 17.90 0.79 -14.14
C GLU A 66 18.88 1.15 -13.01
N ALA A 67 18.36 1.63 -11.87
CA ALA A 67 19.18 2.06 -10.74
C ALA A 67 19.88 0.90 -10.02
N VAL A 68 19.35 -0.33 -10.16
CA VAL A 68 19.91 -1.56 -9.56
C VAL A 68 20.59 -2.48 -10.57
N GLY A 69 20.70 -2.03 -11.83
CA GLY A 69 21.45 -2.72 -12.88
C GLY A 69 20.63 -3.64 -13.77
N PHE A 70 19.29 -3.53 -13.77
CA PHE A 70 18.40 -4.29 -14.65
C PHE A 70 17.77 -3.39 -15.72
N THR A 71 17.45 -3.96 -16.87
CA THR A 71 16.78 -3.28 -17.98
C THR A 71 15.27 -3.19 -17.80
N SER A 72 14.68 -4.09 -17.00
CA SER A 72 13.24 -4.16 -16.77
C SER A 72 12.89 -4.81 -15.43
N ILE A 73 11.63 -4.64 -15.00
CA ILE A 73 11.08 -5.36 -13.85
C ILE A 73 11.10 -6.87 -14.10
N GLN A 74 10.80 -7.29 -15.32
CA GLN A 74 10.83 -8.70 -15.74
C GLN A 74 12.20 -9.34 -15.45
N GLU A 75 13.27 -8.73 -15.96
CA GLU A 75 14.64 -9.23 -15.80
C GLU A 75 15.03 -9.33 -14.31
N ALA A 76 14.67 -8.32 -13.52
CA ALA A 76 14.96 -8.33 -12.09
C ALA A 76 14.19 -9.44 -11.34
N VAL A 77 12.93 -9.69 -11.72
CA VAL A 77 12.11 -10.77 -11.15
C VAL A 77 12.67 -12.13 -11.55
N GLU A 78 13.08 -12.31 -12.80
CA GLU A 78 13.77 -13.54 -13.26
C GLU A 78 15.07 -13.76 -12.48
N PHE A 79 15.83 -12.70 -12.24
CA PHE A 79 17.04 -12.76 -11.42
C PHE A 79 16.76 -13.18 -9.98
N ILE A 80 15.72 -12.64 -9.34
CA ILE A 80 15.28 -13.05 -7.99
C ILE A 80 14.97 -14.56 -7.97
N LEU A 81 14.30 -15.05 -9.01
CA LEU A 81 13.82 -16.44 -9.09
C LEU A 81 14.84 -17.43 -9.68
N ALA A 82 16.05 -16.97 -10.02
CA ALA A 82 17.08 -17.80 -10.65
C ALA A 82 17.60 -18.93 -9.75
N SER A 83 17.63 -18.73 -8.43
CA SER A 83 17.98 -19.79 -7.47
C SER A 83 16.80 -20.74 -7.28
N LYS A 84 17.03 -22.03 -7.55
CA LYS A 84 16.03 -23.09 -7.39
C LYS A 84 15.62 -23.25 -5.92
N GLU A 85 16.57 -23.14 -5.00
CA GLU A 85 16.36 -23.25 -3.56
C GLU A 85 15.47 -22.11 -3.08
N PHE A 86 15.83 -20.87 -3.43
CA PHE A 86 15.05 -19.68 -3.10
C PHE A 86 13.63 -19.74 -3.67
N ARG A 87 13.51 -20.12 -4.95
CA ARG A 87 12.21 -20.30 -5.62
C ARG A 87 11.33 -21.32 -4.89
N SER A 88 11.92 -22.44 -4.45
CA SER A 88 11.19 -23.50 -3.75
C SER A 88 10.73 -23.05 -2.37
N GLU A 89 11.57 -22.33 -1.63
CA GLU A 89 11.21 -21.74 -0.33
C GLU A 89 10.11 -20.70 -0.47
N LEU A 90 10.25 -19.77 -1.41
CA LEU A 90 9.23 -18.76 -1.69
C LEU A 90 7.88 -19.39 -2.05
N LEU A 91 7.89 -20.40 -2.92
CA LEU A 91 6.66 -21.09 -3.32
C LEU A 91 6.02 -21.82 -2.13
N ALA A 92 6.81 -22.42 -1.24
CA ALA A 92 6.31 -23.05 -0.02
C ALA A 92 5.62 -22.02 0.90
N ILE A 93 6.22 -20.84 1.08
CA ILE A 93 5.63 -19.73 1.85
C ILE A 93 4.30 -19.28 1.21
N LEU A 94 4.28 -19.05 -0.11
CA LEU A 94 3.07 -18.58 -0.80
C LEU A 94 1.92 -19.60 -0.71
N LYS A 95 2.20 -20.89 -0.89
CA LYS A 95 1.20 -21.96 -0.75
C LYS A 95 0.73 -22.14 0.69
N TYR A 96 1.64 -21.99 1.66
CA TYR A 96 1.27 -21.98 3.06
C TYR A 96 0.28 -20.84 3.36
N ASN A 97 0.60 -19.62 2.93
CA ASN A 97 -0.27 -18.46 3.13
C ASN A 97 -1.64 -18.65 2.44
N ASP A 98 -1.68 -19.13 1.20
CA ASP A 98 -2.93 -19.37 0.45
C ASP A 98 -3.85 -20.41 1.14
N SER A 99 -3.26 -21.43 1.75
CA SER A 99 -4.00 -22.46 2.50
C SER A 99 -4.40 -22.04 3.91
N HIS A 100 -3.81 -20.97 4.46
CA HIS A 100 -4.06 -20.47 5.82
C HIS A 100 -4.76 -19.10 5.85
N LEU A 101 -5.38 -18.69 4.74
CA LEU A 101 -6.19 -17.47 4.71
C LEU A 101 -7.36 -17.57 5.69
N SER A 102 -7.43 -16.63 6.63
CA SER A 102 -8.47 -16.60 7.67
C SER A 102 -9.77 -15.90 7.23
N PHE A 103 -9.79 -15.30 6.04
CA PHE A 103 -10.96 -14.61 5.49
C PHE A 103 -10.98 -14.65 3.96
N VAL A 104 -12.13 -14.27 3.38
CA VAL A 104 -12.28 -14.09 1.93
C VAL A 104 -12.29 -12.59 1.64
N ALA A 105 -11.24 -12.11 0.98
CA ALA A 105 -11.11 -10.72 0.61
C ALA A 105 -12.10 -10.34 -0.51
N LYS A 106 -12.68 -9.14 -0.42
CA LYS A 106 -13.52 -8.57 -1.47
C LYS A 106 -12.65 -7.79 -2.47
N ARG A 107 -13.12 -7.70 -3.71
CA ARG A 107 -12.52 -6.85 -4.74
C ARG A 107 -12.78 -5.38 -4.42
N ASN A 108 -11.86 -4.51 -4.82
CA ASN A 108 -12.11 -3.07 -4.86
C ASN A 108 -13.03 -2.73 -6.05
N GLU A 109 -13.64 -1.55 -6.01
CA GLU A 109 -14.58 -1.06 -7.03
C GLU A 109 -14.01 0.09 -7.86
N PHE A 110 -12.68 0.25 -7.87
CA PHE A 110 -12.06 1.31 -8.65
C PHE A 110 -12.34 1.16 -10.15
N PRO A 111 -12.55 2.28 -10.89
CA PRO A 111 -12.79 2.24 -12.34
C PRO A 111 -11.50 2.02 -13.15
N PHE A 112 -10.39 1.64 -12.49
CA PHE A 112 -9.09 1.42 -13.10
C PHE A 112 -8.45 0.12 -12.57
N PRO A 113 -7.49 -0.48 -13.30
CA PRO A 113 -6.78 -1.67 -12.83
C PRO A 113 -6.12 -1.46 -11.46
N CYS A 114 -6.54 -2.25 -10.48
CA CYS A 114 -6.00 -2.24 -9.12
C CYS A 114 -6.08 -3.64 -8.51
N PRO A 115 -4.94 -4.29 -8.24
CA PRO A 115 -4.90 -5.64 -7.68
C PRO A 115 -5.10 -5.68 -6.15
N LEU A 116 -5.30 -4.54 -5.49
CA LEU A 116 -5.44 -4.46 -4.03
C LEU A 116 -6.84 -4.89 -3.60
N GLU A 117 -6.92 -5.92 -2.77
CA GLU A 117 -8.17 -6.47 -2.24
C GLU A 117 -8.48 -5.88 -0.86
N LEU A 118 -9.77 -5.73 -0.56
CA LEU A 118 -10.24 -5.18 0.70
C LEU A 118 -9.79 -6.07 1.86
N HIS A 119 -9.38 -5.42 2.93
CA HIS A 119 -8.97 -5.97 4.22
C HIS A 119 -7.67 -6.80 4.19
N CYS A 120 -7.01 -6.87 3.05
CA CYS A 120 -5.66 -7.41 2.92
C CYS A 120 -4.61 -6.38 3.37
N ARG A 121 -3.44 -6.88 3.76
CA ARG A 121 -2.32 -6.09 4.28
C ARG A 121 -1.26 -5.89 3.21
N TYR A 122 -0.82 -4.64 3.07
CA TYR A 122 0.16 -4.23 2.08
C TYR A 122 1.22 -3.32 2.69
N SER A 123 2.46 -3.48 2.25
CA SER A 123 3.49 -2.47 2.52
C SER A 123 3.19 -1.19 1.74
N VAL A 124 3.76 -0.05 2.17
CA VAL A 124 3.68 1.20 1.39
C VAL A 124 4.16 0.97 -0.04
N ASP A 125 5.31 0.32 -0.20
CA ASP A 125 5.92 0.06 -1.50
C ASP A 125 4.99 -0.80 -2.40
N GLN A 126 4.28 -1.79 -1.83
CA GLN A 126 3.26 -2.57 -2.53
C GLN A 126 2.03 -1.74 -2.90
N VAL A 127 1.55 -0.84 -2.03
CA VAL A 127 0.43 0.05 -2.35
C VAL A 127 0.82 0.99 -3.50
N LEU A 128 2.01 1.59 -3.45
CA LEU A 128 2.48 2.50 -4.50
C LEU A 128 2.63 1.79 -5.85
N ALA A 129 3.11 0.54 -5.85
CA ALA A 129 3.20 -0.27 -7.06
C ALA A 129 1.82 -0.73 -7.56
N GLY A 130 0.96 -1.23 -6.66
CA GLY A 130 -0.40 -1.72 -7.00
C GLY A 130 -1.32 -0.60 -7.50
N MET A 131 -1.11 0.62 -7.03
CA MET A 131 -1.81 1.82 -7.50
C MET A 131 -1.15 2.47 -8.74
N GLY A 132 -0.08 1.87 -9.28
CA GLY A 132 0.60 2.36 -10.48
C GLY A 132 1.34 3.70 -10.28
N PHE A 133 1.59 4.11 -9.04
CA PHE A 133 2.43 5.27 -8.74
C PHE A 133 3.91 4.97 -8.94
N TRP A 134 4.30 3.73 -8.60
CA TRP A 134 5.60 3.16 -8.88
C TRP A 134 5.51 2.13 -10.02
N ASP A 135 6.40 2.25 -10.99
CA ASP A 135 6.50 1.36 -12.16
C ASP A 135 7.96 1.10 -12.52
N GLY A 136 8.22 0.49 -13.68
CA GLY A 136 9.58 0.17 -14.15
C GLY A 136 10.45 1.39 -14.49
N ASN A 137 9.88 2.58 -14.61
CA ASN A 137 10.57 3.81 -15.02
C ASN A 137 10.55 4.88 -13.92
N LYS A 138 9.64 4.77 -12.94
CA LYS A 138 9.38 5.79 -11.93
C LYS A 138 9.18 5.16 -10.55
N ALA A 139 10.00 5.60 -9.59
CA ALA A 139 9.85 5.29 -8.16
C ALA A 139 10.08 6.56 -7.33
N ARG A 140 9.11 7.48 -7.35
CA ARG A 140 9.25 8.76 -6.64
C ARG A 140 9.22 8.53 -5.12
N PRO A 141 10.09 9.18 -4.32
CA PRO A 141 10.02 9.09 -2.87
C PRO A 141 8.65 9.51 -2.36
N PHE A 142 8.08 8.72 -1.45
CA PHE A 142 6.82 9.00 -0.78
C PHE A 142 7.09 9.20 0.72
N ARG A 143 6.66 10.33 1.28
CA ARG A 143 6.94 10.72 2.68
C ARG A 143 5.77 11.40 3.39
N GLU A 144 4.75 11.78 2.65
CA GLU A 144 3.59 12.52 3.15
C GLU A 144 2.49 11.49 3.28
N GLY A 145 1.88 11.28 4.46
CA GLY A 145 0.88 10.22 4.69
C GLY A 145 -0.39 10.28 3.82
N VAL A 146 -0.40 11.11 2.77
CA VAL A 146 -1.45 11.27 1.78
C VAL A 146 -0.82 11.30 0.39
N LEU A 147 -1.40 10.57 -0.56
CA LEU A 147 -0.99 10.55 -1.97
C LEU A 147 -2.19 10.89 -2.85
N TYR A 148 -2.10 11.93 -3.68
CA TYR A 148 -3.05 12.16 -4.76
C TYR A 148 -2.50 11.57 -6.07
N LEU A 149 -3.28 10.66 -6.68
CA LEU A 149 -3.02 10.08 -7.99
C LEU A 149 -3.80 10.86 -9.05
N GLU A 150 -3.19 11.92 -9.56
CA GLU A 150 -3.79 12.79 -10.59
C GLU A 150 -4.33 12.02 -11.80
N ASN A 151 -3.66 10.96 -12.24
CA ASN A 151 -4.07 10.16 -13.40
C ASN A 151 -5.22 9.18 -13.12
N ARG A 152 -5.66 9.06 -11.86
CA ARG A 152 -6.72 8.15 -11.42
C ARG A 152 -7.81 8.86 -10.62
N ASP A 153 -7.67 10.17 -10.42
CA ASP A 153 -8.51 10.99 -9.55
C ASP A 153 -8.73 10.36 -8.17
N THR A 154 -7.68 9.78 -7.58
CA THR A 154 -7.77 9.05 -6.30
C THR A 154 -6.83 9.64 -5.26
N ASP A 155 -7.37 10.05 -4.11
CA ASP A 155 -6.57 10.33 -2.92
C ASP A 155 -6.48 9.10 -2.01
N ILE A 156 -5.26 8.80 -1.57
CA ILE A 156 -4.93 7.66 -0.73
C ILE A 156 -4.41 8.17 0.60
N PHE A 157 -5.04 7.74 1.69
CA PHE A 157 -4.66 8.07 3.05
C PHE A 157 -3.96 6.89 3.71
N PHE A 158 -2.72 7.11 4.15
CA PHE A 158 -1.96 6.17 4.97
C PHE A 158 -2.02 6.59 6.43
N ILE A 159 -2.80 5.84 7.21
CA ILE A 159 -3.21 6.21 8.55
C ILE A 159 -2.54 5.28 9.56
N THR A 160 -1.80 5.86 10.50
CA THR A 160 -1.30 5.15 11.68
C THR A 160 -2.13 5.58 12.88
N LEU A 161 -2.86 4.63 13.48
CA LEU A 161 -3.79 4.88 14.58
C LEU A 161 -3.03 5.30 15.85
N ASN A 162 -2.13 4.42 16.31
CA ASN A 162 -1.34 4.64 17.52
C ASN A 162 -0.04 5.36 17.18
N LYS A 163 -0.02 6.68 17.42
CA LYS A 163 1.13 7.54 17.19
C LYS A 163 1.94 7.68 18.48
N SER A 164 3.16 7.16 18.49
CA SER A 164 4.10 7.40 19.61
C SER A 164 4.90 8.69 19.36
N GLU A 165 5.21 9.46 20.41
CA GLU A 165 6.06 10.66 20.30
C GLU A 165 7.49 10.36 19.80
N LYS A 166 7.94 9.11 19.95
CA LYS A 166 9.23 8.64 19.43
C LYS A 166 9.22 8.51 17.91
N ASP A 167 8.06 8.21 17.32
CA ASP A 167 7.90 7.89 15.91
C ASP A 167 7.33 9.02 15.06
N PHE A 168 6.75 10.04 15.70
CA PHE A 168 6.00 11.14 15.10
C PHE A 168 6.35 12.48 15.76
N SER A 169 6.39 13.57 14.96
CA SER A 169 6.55 14.92 15.51
C SER A 169 5.22 15.41 16.09
N PRO A 170 5.22 16.37 17.05
CA PRO A 170 4.01 16.97 17.59
C PRO A 170 3.04 17.50 16.52
N SER A 171 3.58 18.01 15.40
CA SER A 171 2.84 18.51 14.24
C SER A 171 2.17 17.43 13.36
N THR A 172 2.40 16.15 13.67
CA THR A 172 1.86 14.98 12.94
C THR A 172 1.07 14.03 13.82
N LEU A 173 0.78 14.44 15.07
CA LEU A 173 -0.13 13.74 15.98
C LEU A 173 -1.60 14.04 15.60
N TYR A 174 -1.99 13.69 14.38
CA TYR A 174 -3.35 13.84 13.90
C TYR A 174 -4.31 12.96 14.68
N GLU A 175 -5.52 13.45 14.92
CA GLU A 175 -6.58 12.65 15.54
C GLU A 175 -7.24 11.78 14.47
N ASP A 176 -6.73 10.57 14.27
CA ASP A 176 -7.28 9.61 13.30
C ASP A 176 -7.83 8.41 14.06
N TYR A 177 -9.14 8.15 13.95
CA TYR A 177 -9.80 7.08 14.71
C TYR A 177 -11.10 6.63 14.02
N ALA A 178 -11.47 5.37 14.26
CA ALA A 178 -12.79 4.87 13.95
C ALA A 178 -13.81 5.44 14.94
N ILE A 179 -14.93 5.95 14.42
CA ILE A 179 -16.11 6.31 15.20
C ILE A 179 -16.98 5.06 15.40
N ASN A 180 -17.09 4.23 14.36
CA ASN A 180 -17.72 2.89 14.37
C ASN A 180 -17.21 2.08 13.16
N GLU A 181 -17.83 0.94 12.84
CA GLU A 181 -17.43 0.03 11.77
C GLU A 181 -17.42 0.68 10.37
N ARG A 182 -18.16 1.78 10.18
CA ARG A 182 -18.26 2.49 8.89
C ARG A 182 -17.80 3.93 8.94
N LEU A 183 -17.81 4.58 10.09
CA LEU A 183 -17.46 6.00 10.20
C LEU A 183 -16.03 6.15 10.72
N PHE A 184 -15.23 6.94 10.01
CA PHE A 184 -13.83 7.16 10.34
C PHE A 184 -13.53 8.66 10.38
N HIS A 185 -12.91 9.11 11.46
CA HIS A 185 -12.43 10.47 11.63
C HIS A 185 -10.98 10.59 11.14
N LEU A 186 -10.70 11.56 10.27
CA LEU A 186 -9.36 11.88 9.79
C LEU A 186 -9.08 13.37 9.93
N GLN A 187 -7.91 13.72 10.46
CA GLN A 187 -7.48 15.11 10.53
C GLN A 187 -6.41 15.39 9.48
N THR A 188 -6.56 16.49 8.73
CA THR A 188 -5.59 16.86 7.70
C THR A 188 -4.27 17.36 8.31
N GLN A 189 -3.25 17.47 7.46
CA GLN A 189 -2.04 18.21 7.80
C GLN A 189 -2.37 19.65 8.24
N ALA A 190 -1.59 20.19 9.19
CA ALA A 190 -1.89 21.44 9.91
C ALA A 190 -2.12 22.68 9.03
N ARG A 191 -1.59 22.70 7.80
CA ARG A 191 -1.70 23.84 6.87
C ARG A 191 -2.88 23.75 5.91
N THR A 192 -3.52 22.60 5.78
CA THR A 192 -4.63 22.39 4.86
C THR A 192 -5.85 23.12 5.37
N SER A 193 -6.25 24.20 4.69
CA SER A 193 -7.48 24.95 4.99
C SER A 193 -8.72 24.31 4.37
N ALA A 194 -9.89 24.52 4.94
CA ALA A 194 -11.16 24.08 4.33
C ALA A 194 -11.36 24.66 2.91
N ALA A 195 -10.83 25.85 2.65
CA ALA A 195 -10.85 26.50 1.33
C ALA A 195 -9.70 26.07 0.40
N SER A 196 -8.77 25.23 0.85
CA SER A 196 -7.64 24.78 0.03
C SER A 196 -8.10 23.88 -1.13
N PRO A 197 -7.38 23.86 -2.27
CA PRO A 197 -7.73 22.96 -3.38
C PRO A 197 -7.84 21.49 -2.96
N THR A 198 -7.00 21.06 -2.02
CA THR A 198 -7.00 19.70 -1.45
C THR A 198 -8.27 19.42 -0.66
N ALA A 199 -8.63 20.27 0.31
CA ALA A 199 -9.86 20.07 1.08
C ALA A 199 -11.11 20.16 0.19
N GLN A 200 -11.12 21.07 -0.79
CA GLN A 200 -12.21 21.19 -1.75
C GLN A 200 -12.33 19.96 -2.64
N ARG A 201 -11.21 19.31 -3.02
CA ARG A 201 -11.25 18.02 -3.71
C ARG A 201 -11.91 16.93 -2.85
N TYR A 202 -11.59 16.89 -1.55
CA TYR A 202 -12.17 15.93 -0.61
C TYR A 202 -13.67 16.14 -0.40
N ILE A 203 -14.09 17.40 -0.19
CA ILE A 203 -15.49 17.76 0.07
C ILE A 203 -16.37 17.44 -1.15
N HIS A 204 -15.88 17.79 -2.34
CA HIS A 204 -16.62 17.64 -3.60
C HIS A 204 -16.26 16.37 -4.36
N HIS A 205 -15.74 15.34 -3.67
CA HIS A 205 -15.12 14.19 -4.34
C HIS A 205 -16.12 13.43 -5.24
N HIS A 206 -17.36 13.24 -4.77
CA HIS A 206 -18.44 12.64 -5.55
C HIS A 206 -18.81 13.45 -6.80
N GLU A 207 -18.98 14.76 -6.65
CA GLU A 207 -19.34 15.67 -7.76
C GLU A 207 -18.26 15.67 -8.85
N ARG A 208 -17.02 15.45 -8.45
CA ARG A 208 -15.85 15.39 -9.34
C ARG A 208 -15.55 14.00 -9.88
N GLY A 209 -16.26 12.97 -9.41
CA GLY A 209 -15.94 11.57 -9.73
C GLY A 209 -14.58 11.11 -9.21
N SER A 210 -14.01 11.80 -8.22
CA SER A 210 -12.75 11.42 -7.58
C SER A 210 -12.99 10.44 -6.42
N HIS A 211 -11.99 9.64 -6.10
CA HIS A 211 -12.06 8.55 -5.14
C HIS A 211 -11.20 8.83 -3.90
N ILE A 212 -11.62 8.29 -2.76
CA ILE A 212 -10.92 8.42 -1.49
C ILE A 212 -10.68 7.01 -0.94
N ALA A 213 -9.42 6.62 -0.71
CA ALA A 213 -9.07 5.29 -0.23
C ALA A 213 -8.25 5.31 1.06
N LEU A 214 -8.62 4.43 2.00
CA LEU A 214 -8.07 4.41 3.35
C LEU A 214 -7.23 3.15 3.56
N PHE A 215 -5.97 3.36 3.94
CA PHE A 215 -5.02 2.32 4.35
C PHE A 215 -4.65 2.57 5.80
N VAL A 216 -4.96 1.62 6.68
CA VAL A 216 -4.83 1.79 8.12
C VAL A 216 -3.89 0.75 8.72
N ARG A 217 -3.07 1.17 9.69
CA ARG A 217 -2.32 0.27 10.56
C ARG A 217 -2.41 0.76 12.00
N GLU A 218 -2.29 -0.18 12.92
CA GLU A 218 -2.32 0.14 14.35
C GLU A 218 -1.05 0.88 14.77
N PHE A 219 0.12 0.27 14.57
CA PHE A 219 1.42 0.84 14.93
C PHE A 219 2.32 1.04 13.71
N LYS A 220 3.31 1.92 13.82
CA LYS A 220 4.33 2.09 12.77
C LYS A 220 5.23 0.86 12.65
N LYS A 221 5.56 0.25 13.77
CA LYS A 221 6.35 -0.96 13.87
C LYS A 221 5.71 -1.93 14.85
N GLU A 222 5.82 -3.20 14.54
CA GLU A 222 5.41 -4.32 15.38
C GLU A 222 6.58 -5.30 15.44
N SER A 223 6.97 -5.72 16.65
CA SER A 223 8.11 -6.63 16.87
C SER A 223 9.41 -6.20 16.15
N GLY A 224 9.68 -4.88 16.11
CA GLY A 224 10.89 -4.30 15.50
C GLY A 224 10.81 -4.10 13.98
N VAL A 225 9.75 -4.57 13.34
CA VAL A 225 9.56 -4.54 11.88
C VAL A 225 8.48 -3.53 11.50
N THR A 226 8.61 -2.87 10.35
CA THR A 226 7.58 -1.95 9.85
C THR A 226 6.27 -2.69 9.59
N SER A 227 5.18 -2.23 10.20
CA SER A 227 3.87 -2.86 10.05
C SER A 227 3.25 -2.49 8.68
N PRO A 228 2.64 -3.46 7.98
CA PRO A 228 1.87 -3.19 6.78
C PRO A 228 0.59 -2.42 7.10
N TYR A 229 -0.06 -1.89 6.07
CA TYR A 229 -1.37 -1.25 6.16
C TYR A 229 -2.45 -2.19 5.64
N THR A 230 -3.55 -2.29 6.37
CA THR A 230 -4.79 -2.93 5.91
C THR A 230 -5.56 -1.96 5.00
N PHE A 231 -5.95 -2.42 3.82
CA PHE A 231 -6.79 -1.63 2.92
C PHE A 231 -8.26 -1.68 3.36
N LEU A 232 -8.83 -0.57 3.83
CA LEU A 232 -10.23 -0.50 4.24
C LEU A 232 -11.21 -0.25 3.09
N GLY A 233 -10.70 0.06 1.90
CA GLY A 233 -11.50 0.37 0.73
C GLY A 233 -11.74 1.87 0.53
N GLU A 234 -12.74 2.14 -0.31
CA GLU A 234 -13.19 3.50 -0.61
C GLU A 234 -14.06 4.07 0.51
N ALA A 235 -13.98 5.39 0.69
CA ALA A 235 -14.78 6.11 1.64
C ALA A 235 -15.44 7.35 1.02
N ASP A 236 -16.58 7.73 1.58
CA ASP A 236 -17.38 8.83 1.11
C ASP A 236 -17.41 9.94 2.17
N TYR A 237 -17.21 11.19 1.73
CA TYR A 237 -17.31 12.37 2.56
C TYR A 237 -18.68 12.47 3.26
N VAL A 238 -18.67 12.71 4.58
CA VAL A 238 -19.90 12.93 5.37
C VAL A 238 -20.00 14.37 5.87
N ARG A 239 -18.97 14.83 6.59
CA ARG A 239 -18.90 16.19 7.14
C ARG A 239 -17.47 16.59 7.42
N HIS A 240 -17.23 17.89 7.57
CA HIS A 240 -15.96 18.40 8.07
C HIS A 240 -16.18 19.50 9.12
N GLU A 241 -15.17 19.76 9.93
CA GLU A 241 -15.13 20.85 10.90
C GLU A 241 -13.70 21.38 11.04
N GLY A 242 -13.56 22.59 11.58
CA GLY A 242 -12.27 23.26 11.65
C GLY A 242 -11.76 23.75 10.30
N SER A 243 -10.53 24.25 10.29
CA SER A 243 -9.90 24.76 9.06
C SER A 243 -8.40 24.60 9.08
N LYS A 244 -7.68 24.76 10.20
CA LYS A 244 -6.22 24.54 10.23
C LYS A 244 -5.83 23.80 11.52
N PRO A 245 -5.89 22.45 11.55
CA PRO A 245 -6.28 21.54 10.47
C PRO A 245 -7.81 21.43 10.26
N VAL A 246 -8.22 20.81 9.16
CA VAL A 246 -9.61 20.36 8.94
C VAL A 246 -9.75 18.93 9.47
N SER A 247 -10.82 18.68 10.22
CA SER A 247 -11.25 17.33 10.61
C SER A 247 -12.37 16.86 9.69
N PHE A 248 -12.23 15.67 9.14
CA PHE A 248 -13.19 15.04 8.24
C PHE A 248 -13.79 13.80 8.89
N VAL A 249 -15.09 13.59 8.68
CA VAL A 249 -15.75 12.31 8.90
C VAL A 249 -16.01 11.67 7.55
N TRP A 250 -15.52 10.45 7.40
CA TRP A 250 -15.65 9.61 6.22
C TRP A 250 -16.54 8.42 6.52
N ARG A 251 -17.34 7.98 5.53
CA ARG A 251 -18.11 6.74 5.57
C ARG A 251 -17.46 5.73 4.65
N LEU A 252 -16.90 4.66 5.21
CA LEU A 252 -16.40 3.53 4.44
C LEU A 252 -17.57 2.83 3.72
N ARG A 253 -17.34 2.50 2.44
CA ARG A 253 -18.32 1.74 1.63
C ARG A 253 -18.46 0.30 2.12
N GLU A 254 -17.39 -0.24 2.68
CA GLU A 254 -17.34 -1.57 3.29
C GLU A 254 -17.00 -1.46 4.78
N GLU A 255 -17.63 -2.29 5.60
CA GLU A 255 -17.36 -2.29 7.05
C GLU A 255 -15.93 -2.72 7.34
N MET A 256 -15.28 -2.02 8.28
CA MET A 256 -13.96 -2.41 8.73
C MET A 256 -13.96 -3.84 9.29
N PRO A 257 -12.84 -4.57 9.18
CA PRO A 257 -12.66 -5.82 9.90
C PRO A 257 -12.92 -5.62 11.39
N ALA A 258 -13.76 -6.46 11.99
CA ALA A 258 -14.13 -6.37 13.41
C ALA A 258 -12.90 -6.34 14.34
N ALA A 259 -11.81 -7.03 13.97
CA ALA A 259 -10.56 -7.03 14.72
C ALA A 259 -9.86 -5.65 14.78
N LEU A 260 -10.10 -4.77 13.80
CA LEU A 260 -9.50 -3.43 13.76
C LEU A 260 -10.32 -2.37 14.51
N VAL A 261 -11.61 -2.61 14.76
CA VAL A 261 -12.48 -1.63 15.41
C VAL A 261 -11.99 -1.24 16.81
N PRO A 262 -11.61 -2.18 17.71
CA PRO A 262 -11.09 -1.82 19.04
C PRO A 262 -9.79 -1.03 18.98
N ALA A 263 -8.90 -1.37 18.04
CA ALA A 263 -7.61 -0.70 17.85
C ALA A 263 -7.76 0.69 17.22
N ALA A 264 -8.79 0.87 16.38
CA ALA A 264 -9.07 2.12 15.69
C ALA A 264 -9.94 3.07 16.51
N ASN A 265 -10.76 2.56 17.42
CA ASN A 265 -11.57 3.39 18.29
C ASN A 265 -10.68 4.17 19.24
N LYS A 266 -10.96 5.47 19.38
CA LYS A 266 -10.42 6.27 20.48
C LYS A 266 -11.17 5.84 21.75
N GLY A 267 -10.77 4.71 22.33
CA GLY A 267 -11.15 4.39 23.70
C GLY A 267 -10.70 5.54 24.57
N ILE A 268 -11.63 6.14 25.32
CA ILE A 268 -11.28 7.09 26.38
C ILE A 268 -10.39 6.31 27.35
N VAL A 269 -9.08 6.56 27.30
CA VAL A 269 -8.11 6.17 28.34
C VAL A 269 -7.83 7.41 29.17
#